data_AF-R0IGA3-F1
#
_entry.id   AF-R0IGA3-F1
#
_cell.length_a   1.000
_cell.length_b   1.000
_cell.length_c   1.000
_cell.angle_alpha   90.00
_cell.angle_beta   90.00
_cell.angle_gamma   90.00
#
_symmetry.space_group_name_H-M   'P 1'
#
loop_
_entity.id
_entity.type
_entity.pdbx_description
1 polymer ?
#
loop_
_entity_poly.entity_id
_entity_poly.type
_entity_poly.pdbx_seq_one_letter_code
_entity_poly.pdbx_strand_id
1 'polypeptide(L)'
;MKFTTTAVILAISALTAAMPQGPNANRPVPTGNCCIANTSLKEDVCNVDGQSGRCVPDGSKGCDTRLTCIADSDLTCDPNVLERGRPKCRRTGA
;
A
#
# COMPACT_ATOMS: atom_id res chain seq x y z
N MET A 1 -14.64 -23.48 -59.63
CA MET A 1 -14.53 -23.76 -58.19
C MET A 1 -14.77 -22.43 -57.46
N LYS A 2 -15.76 -22.37 -56.56
CA LYS A 2 -16.13 -21.15 -55.81
C LYS A 2 -15.18 -20.98 -54.63
N PHE A 3 -14.43 -19.88 -54.56
CA PHE A 3 -13.64 -19.52 -53.39
C PHE A 3 -14.50 -18.64 -52.47
N THR A 4 -15.20 -19.28 -51.55
CA THR A 4 -15.75 -18.67 -50.35
C THR A 4 -14.67 -18.68 -49.27
N THR A 5 -14.25 -17.52 -48.77
CA THR A 5 -13.79 -17.30 -47.37
C THR A 5 -13.11 -15.95 -47.25
N THR A 6 -13.71 -15.04 -46.49
CA THR A 6 -12.98 -14.25 -45.47
C THR A 6 -14.02 -13.61 -44.55
N ALA A 7 -14.32 -14.31 -43.46
CA ALA A 7 -14.94 -13.70 -42.29
C ALA A 7 -13.90 -12.81 -41.62
N VAL A 8 -14.10 -11.49 -41.68
CA VAL A 8 -13.29 -10.53 -40.92
C VAL A 8 -13.74 -10.62 -39.47
N ILE A 9 -13.00 -11.39 -38.67
CA ILE A 9 -13.20 -11.47 -37.22
C ILE A 9 -12.57 -10.22 -36.61
N LEU A 10 -13.39 -9.22 -36.29
CA LEU A 10 -13.02 -8.09 -35.43
C LEU A 10 -12.95 -8.57 -33.97
N ALA A 11 -11.79 -9.09 -33.57
CA ALA A 11 -11.50 -9.38 -32.17
C ALA A 11 -11.10 -8.09 -31.45
N ILE A 12 -12.08 -7.39 -30.87
CA ILE A 12 -11.84 -6.24 -29.99
C ILE A 12 -11.30 -6.76 -28.67
N SER A 13 -9.98 -6.66 -28.47
CA SER A 13 -9.33 -6.95 -27.19
C SER A 13 -9.66 -5.82 -26.21
N ALA A 14 -10.45 -6.11 -25.17
CA ALA A 14 -10.67 -5.18 -24.08
C ALA A 14 -9.41 -5.12 -23.20
N LEU A 15 -8.59 -4.07 -23.36
CA LEU A 15 -7.55 -3.72 -22.40
C LEU A 15 -8.21 -3.16 -21.14
N THR A 16 -8.34 -3.98 -20.12
CA THR A 16 -8.66 -3.52 -18.77
C THR A 16 -7.45 -2.77 -18.21
N ALA A 17 -7.40 -1.46 -18.41
CA ALA A 17 -6.39 -0.61 -17.80
C ALA A 17 -6.54 -0.66 -16.27
N ALA A 18 -5.56 -1.27 -15.59
CA ALA A 18 -5.45 -1.19 -14.14
C ALA A 18 -5.17 0.27 -13.76
N MET A 19 -6.19 0.97 -13.27
CA MET A 19 -6.02 2.34 -12.80
C MET A 19 -5.09 2.32 -11.57
N PRO A 20 -4.08 3.21 -11.50
CA PRO A 20 -3.25 3.32 -10.31
C PRO A 20 -4.14 3.63 -9.10
N GLN A 21 -4.11 2.77 -8.08
CA GLN A 21 -4.84 3.04 -6.85
C GLN A 21 -4.15 4.17 -6.09
N GLY A 22 -4.94 5.10 -5.53
CA GLY A 22 -4.41 6.15 -4.65
C GLY A 22 -3.68 5.57 -3.43
N PRO A 23 -3.01 6.41 -2.63
CA PRO A 23 -2.29 5.96 -1.45
C PRO A 23 -3.20 5.10 -0.56
N ASN A 24 -2.63 4.03 -0.01
CA ASN A 24 -3.29 3.08 0.88
C ASN A 24 -4.57 2.47 0.29
N ALA A 25 -4.60 2.24 -1.03
CA ALA A 25 -5.80 1.78 -1.74
C ALA A 25 -7.02 2.69 -1.45
N ASN A 26 -6.80 4.01 -1.50
CA ASN A 26 -7.76 5.07 -1.22
C ASN A 26 -8.25 5.16 0.24
N ARG A 27 -7.61 4.45 1.18
CA ARG A 27 -7.79 4.73 2.61
C ARG A 27 -7.13 6.06 2.98
N PRO A 28 -7.60 6.75 4.04
CA PRO A 28 -6.95 7.97 4.53
C PRO A 28 -5.47 7.73 4.86
N VAL A 29 -4.64 8.73 4.56
CA VAL A 29 -3.24 8.80 5.01
C VAL A 29 -3.24 9.50 6.37
N PRO A 30 -2.99 8.80 7.49
CA PRO A 30 -3.03 9.41 8.81
C PRO A 30 -1.84 10.34 9.04
N THR A 31 -2.09 11.43 9.77
CA THR A 31 -1.05 12.36 10.23
C THR A 31 -0.94 12.32 11.76
N GLY A 32 0.29 12.26 12.27
CA GLY A 32 0.63 12.18 13.69
C GLY A 32 1.13 10.80 14.10
N ASN A 33 1.35 10.62 15.41
CA ASN A 33 2.01 9.43 15.94
C ASN A 33 1.24 8.11 15.75
N CYS A 34 -0.10 8.17 15.69
CA CYS A 34 -0.94 6.97 15.71
C CYS A 34 -1.80 6.88 14.46
N CYS A 35 -1.75 5.72 13.81
CA CYS A 35 -2.57 5.44 12.63
C CYS A 35 -4.05 5.28 13.00
N ILE A 36 -4.96 5.41 12.04
CA ILE A 36 -6.40 5.43 12.30
C ILE A 36 -6.87 4.03 12.69
N ALA A 37 -7.47 3.91 13.88
CA ALA A 37 -8.00 2.66 14.40
C ALA A 37 -9.03 2.05 13.42
N ASN A 38 -8.98 0.72 13.24
CA ASN A 38 -9.87 -0.06 12.36
C ASN A 38 -9.86 0.34 10.87
N THR A 39 -9.07 1.34 10.48
CA THR A 39 -9.01 1.86 9.11
C THR A 39 -7.62 1.62 8.52
N SER A 40 -6.58 2.10 9.19
CA SER A 40 -5.21 1.92 8.72
C SER A 40 -4.77 0.48 8.86
N LEU A 41 -4.15 -0.04 7.81
CA LEU A 41 -3.54 -1.36 7.76
C LEU A 41 -2.03 -1.27 7.96
N LYS A 42 -1.41 -2.40 8.28
CA LYS A 42 0.05 -2.48 8.34
C LYS A 42 0.66 -2.10 6.99
N GLU A 43 1.76 -1.38 7.06
CA GLU A 43 2.49 -0.81 5.93
C GLU A 43 1.75 0.30 5.17
N ASP A 44 0.59 0.78 5.67
CA ASP A 44 -0.03 2.00 5.13
C ASP A 44 0.92 3.20 5.26
N VAL A 45 0.90 4.07 4.26
CA VAL A 45 1.63 5.34 4.27
C VAL A 45 0.97 6.22 5.31
N CYS A 46 1.77 6.88 6.11
CA CYS A 46 1.34 7.89 7.07
C CYS A 46 2.32 9.08 7.05
N ASN A 47 1.95 10.15 7.75
CA ASN A 47 2.81 11.31 7.92
C ASN A 47 3.05 11.56 9.42
N VAL A 48 4.30 11.68 9.83
CA VAL A 48 4.68 12.01 11.23
C VAL A 48 5.75 13.09 11.20
N ASP A 49 5.57 14.16 11.98
CA ASP A 49 6.50 15.29 12.07
C ASP A 49 6.92 15.88 10.69
N GLY A 50 5.99 15.88 9.72
CA GLY A 50 6.22 16.38 8.36
C GLY A 50 6.94 15.39 7.43
N GLN A 51 7.29 14.20 7.90
CA GLN A 51 7.95 13.15 7.13
C GLN A 51 6.95 12.08 6.66
N SER A 52 7.30 11.37 5.59
CA SER A 52 6.62 10.13 5.19
C SER A 52 7.01 9.01 6.15
N GLY A 53 6.08 8.09 6.37
CA GLY A 53 6.29 6.93 7.23
C GLY A 53 5.37 5.76 6.90
N ARG A 54 5.44 4.73 7.76
CA ARG A 54 4.57 3.56 7.69
C ARG A 54 3.84 3.31 9.00
N CYS A 55 2.59 2.87 8.88
CA CYS A 55 1.83 2.28 9.96
C CYS A 55 2.35 0.88 10.28
N VAL A 56 3.09 0.74 11.38
CA VAL A 56 3.68 -0.54 11.80
C VAL A 56 3.25 -0.89 13.23
N PRO A 57 3.24 -2.19 13.59
CA PRO A 57 3.05 -2.58 14.99
C PRO A 57 4.27 -2.14 15.81
N ASP A 58 4.09 -1.13 16.65
CA ASP A 58 5.14 -0.60 17.53
C ASP A 58 4.50 0.15 18.71
N GLY A 59 5.09 0.07 19.90
CA GLY A 59 4.55 0.68 21.12
C GLY A 59 5.21 2.00 21.53
N SER A 60 6.20 2.51 20.79
CA SER A 60 7.07 3.61 21.22
C SER A 60 6.36 4.96 21.41
N LYS A 61 5.19 5.15 20.80
CA LYS A 61 4.45 6.42 20.84
C LYS A 61 3.13 6.34 21.62
N GLY A 62 2.88 5.25 22.36
CA GLY A 62 1.69 5.13 23.21
C GLY A 62 0.36 5.07 22.44
N CYS A 63 0.34 4.40 21.29
CA CYS A 63 -0.85 4.28 20.45
C CYS A 63 -1.81 3.16 20.87
N ASP A 64 -1.67 2.64 22.09
CA ASP A 64 -2.44 1.53 22.65
C ASP A 64 -2.45 0.30 21.72
N THR A 65 -3.63 -0.07 21.22
CA THR A 65 -3.85 -1.21 20.31
C THR A 65 -3.74 -0.83 18.83
N ARG A 66 -3.52 0.46 18.53
CA ARG A 66 -3.41 0.98 17.16
C ARG A 66 -1.99 0.80 16.64
N LEU A 67 -1.86 0.84 15.32
CA LEU A 67 -0.54 0.92 14.68
C LEU A 67 0.07 2.31 14.95
N THR A 68 1.39 2.33 15.05
CA THR A 68 2.17 3.56 15.22
C THR A 68 2.70 3.99 13.85
N CYS A 69 2.62 5.30 13.57
CA CYS A 69 3.25 5.89 12.41
C CYS A 69 4.72 6.16 12.74
N ILE A 70 5.61 5.44 12.07
CA ILE A 70 7.06 5.59 12.21
C ILE A 70 7.61 6.16 10.90
N ALA A 71 8.47 7.18 11.00
CA ALA A 71 9.10 7.81 9.85
C ALA A 71 9.90 6.78 9.04
N ASP A 72 9.91 6.92 7.71
CA ASP A 72 10.63 5.99 6.83
C ASP A 72 12.13 5.91 7.16
N SER A 73 12.73 6.98 7.71
CA SER A 73 14.12 7.01 8.18
C SER A 73 14.40 6.11 9.38
N ASP A 74 13.36 5.78 10.16
CA ASP A 74 13.45 4.97 11.37
C ASP A 74 12.99 3.53 11.12
N LEU A 75 12.80 3.14 9.86
CA LEU A 75 12.32 1.81 9.46
C LEU A 75 13.41 1.00 8.77
N THR A 76 13.45 -0.29 9.11
CA THR A 76 14.13 -1.32 8.32
C THR A 76 13.07 -2.17 7.63
N CYS A 77 13.11 -2.24 6.30
CA CYS A 77 12.13 -2.97 5.49
C CYS A 77 12.76 -4.18 4.81
N ASP A 78 12.07 -5.32 4.86
CA ASP A 78 12.45 -6.51 4.10
C ASP A 78 11.70 -6.52 2.75
N PRO A 79 12.40 -6.31 1.60
CA PRO A 79 11.77 -6.30 0.30
C PRO A 79 11.24 -7.67 -0.15
N ASN A 80 11.69 -8.76 0.49
CA ASN A 80 11.29 -10.13 0.15
C ASN A 80 10.04 -10.60 0.91
N VAL A 81 9.65 -9.89 1.97
CA VAL A 81 8.47 -10.21 2.77
C VAL A 81 7.44 -9.10 2.60
N LEU A 82 6.35 -9.42 1.90
CA LEU A 82 5.26 -8.48 1.70
C LEU A 82 4.21 -8.61 2.80
N GLU A 83 3.83 -7.50 3.41
CA GLU A 83 2.68 -7.37 4.30
C GLU A 83 1.68 -6.41 3.65
N ARG A 84 0.46 -6.91 3.35
CA ARG A 84 -0.59 -6.13 2.66
C ARG A 84 -0.15 -5.52 1.31
N GLY A 85 0.75 -6.20 0.60
CA GLY A 85 1.23 -5.79 -0.73
C GLY A 85 2.38 -4.79 -0.72
N ARG A 86 3.01 -4.54 0.44
CA ARG A 86 4.18 -3.67 0.59
C ARG A 86 5.29 -4.38 1.37
N PRO A 87 6.58 -4.01 1.18
CA PRO A 87 7.66 -4.53 2.01
C PRO A 87 7.33 -4.37 3.49
N LYS A 88 7.51 -5.45 4.25
CA LYS A 88 7.30 -5.47 5.69
C LYS A 88 8.36 -4.58 6.34
N CYS A 89 7.94 -3.49 6.96
CA CYS A 89 8.83 -2.56 7.65
C CYS A 89 8.67 -2.67 9.16
N ARG A 90 9.74 -2.58 9.92
CA ARG A 90 9.71 -2.50 11.39
C ARG A 90 10.62 -1.38 11.84
N ARG A 91 10.33 -0.80 13.01
CA ARG A 91 11.18 0.24 13.58
C ARG A 91 12.59 -0.34 13.81
N THR A 92 13.59 0.40 13.36
CA THR A 92 14.99 0.03 13.51
C THR A 92 15.34 -0.04 15.00
N GLY A 93 15.93 -1.17 15.42
CA GLY A 93 16.28 -1.41 16.83
C GLY A 93 15.09 -1.61 17.78
N ALA A 94 13.93 -2.03 17.26
CA ALA A 94 12.76 -2.43 18.04
C ALA A 94 12.81 -3.89 18.51
#